data_AF-A0A241V705-F1
#
_entry.id   AF-A0A241V705-F1
#
_cell.length_a   1.000
_cell.length_b   1.000
_cell.length_c   1.000
_cell.angle_alpha   90.00
_cell.angle_beta   90.00
_cell.angle_gamma   90.00
#
_symmetry.space_group_name_H-M   'P 1'
#
loop_
_entity.id
_entity.type
_entity.pdbx_description
1 polymer ?
#
loop_
_entity_poly.entity_id
_entity_poly.type
_entity_poly.pdbx_seq_one_letter_code
_entity_poly.pdbx_strand_id
1 'polypeptide(L)' 'MSEDQNNIVTLKVRVNSEFREKIVATAKENNRSMNAEIVARLEKSFEDEKPPTQYVDISKALGMIFEEIQDLKKNKEK' A
#
# COMPACT_ATOMS: atom_id res chain seq x y z
N MET A 1 -36.02 -6.74 -4.41
CA MET A 1 -35.23 -7.35 -3.32
C MET A 1 -33.89 -7.71 -3.94
N SER A 2 -32.82 -7.15 -3.40
CA SER A 2 -31.52 -6.92 -4.06
C SER A 2 -30.76 -8.21 -4.42
N GLU A 3 -30.38 -8.36 -5.69
CA GLU A 3 -29.64 -9.52 -6.23
C GLU A 3 -28.13 -9.53 -5.91
N ASP A 4 -27.61 -8.52 -5.20
CA ASP A 4 -26.16 -8.32 -5.02
C ASP A 4 -25.51 -9.14 -3.88
N GLN A 5 -26.26 -9.95 -3.13
CA GLN A 5 -25.67 -10.73 -2.02
C GLN A 5 -25.02 -12.06 -2.45
N ASN A 6 -25.09 -12.44 -3.73
CA ASN A 6 -24.96 -13.84 -4.12
C ASN A 6 -23.62 -14.27 -4.75
N ASN A 7 -22.53 -13.48 -4.61
CA ASN A 7 -21.22 -13.87 -5.16
C ASN A 7 -20.08 -13.86 -4.13
N ILE A 8 -20.37 -14.33 -2.91
CA ILE A 8 -19.32 -14.56 -1.89
C ILE A 8 -18.61 -15.88 -2.23
N VAL A 9 -17.40 -15.80 -2.76
CA VAL A 9 -16.55 -16.97 -3.05
C VAL A 9 -15.79 -17.37 -1.78
N THR A 10 -15.92 -18.63 -1.36
CA THR A 10 -15.18 -19.15 -0.19
C THR A 10 -13.83 -19.74 -0.61
N LEU A 11 -12.74 -19.16 -0.15
CA LEU A 11 -11.38 -19.63 -0.38
C LEU A 11 -10.86 -20.43 0.82
N LYS A 12 -10.32 -21.63 0.60
CA LYS A 12 -9.67 -22.43 1.65
C LYS A 12 -8.15 -22.20 1.62
N VAL A 13 -7.65 -21.41 2.56
CA VAL A 13 -6.21 -21.11 2.71
C VAL A 13 -5.56 -22.12 3.66
N ARG A 14 -4.42 -22.68 3.27
CA ARG A 14 -3.59 -23.53 4.15
C ARG A 14 -2.51 -22.66 4.79
N VAL A 15 -2.49 -22.63 6.13
CA VAL A 15 -1.52 -21.87 6.92
C VAL A 15 -0.98 -22.74 8.05
N ASN A 16 0.20 -22.41 8.57
CA ASN A 16 0.73 -23.04 9.78
C ASN A 16 -0.01 -22.53 11.04
N SER A 17 0.17 -23.22 12.17
CA SER A 17 -0.49 -22.87 13.44
C SER A 17 -0.06 -21.49 13.96
N GLU A 18 1.25 -21.21 13.91
CA GLU A 18 1.82 -19.95 14.40
C GLU A 18 1.25 -18.73 13.65
N PHE A 19 1.10 -18.82 12.32
CA PHE A 19 0.55 -17.73 11.52
C PHE A 19 -0.93 -17.51 11.80
N ARG A 20 -1.69 -18.60 12.03
CA ARG A 20 -3.09 -18.48 12.46
C ARG A 20 -3.20 -17.72 13.78
N GLU A 21 -2.34 -18.01 14.75
CA GLU A 21 -2.32 -17.31 16.04
C GLU A 21 -2.01 -15.82 15.88
N LYS A 22 -1.05 -15.48 15.01
CA LYS A 22 -0.76 -14.07 14.66
C LYS A 22 -1.98 -13.35 14.09
N ILE A 23 -2.72 -14.00 13.17
CA ILE A 23 -3.96 -13.42 12.62
C ILE A 23 -5.02 -13.25 13.71
N VAL A 24 -5.18 -14.22 14.63
CA VAL A 24 -6.14 -14.11 15.75
C VAL A 24 -5.80 -12.92 16.63
N ALA A 25 -4.52 -12.74 16.97
CA ALA A 25 -4.06 -11.64 17.80
C ALA A 25 -4.35 -10.29 17.13
N THR A 26 -3.95 -10.13 15.87
CA THR A 26 -4.14 -8.86 15.14
C THR A 26 -5.61 -8.56 14.87
N ALA A 27 -6.44 -9.58 14.61
CA ALA A 27 -7.88 -9.42 14.46
C ALA A 27 -8.53 -8.91 15.76
N LYS A 28 -8.11 -9.42 16.92
CA LYS A 28 -8.58 -8.95 18.23
C LYS A 28 -8.17 -7.49 18.48
N GLU A 29 -6.92 -7.14 18.21
CA GLU A 29 -6.42 -5.77 18.35
C GLU A 29 -7.19 -4.80 17.45
N ASN A 30 -7.50 -5.21 16.22
CA ASN A 30 -8.24 -4.40 15.25
C ASN A 30 -9.77 -4.43 15.44
N ASN A 31 -10.29 -5.12 16.46
CA ASN A 31 -11.73 -5.33 16.70
C ASN A 31 -12.48 -5.89 15.47
N ARG A 32 -11.85 -6.82 14.75
CA ARG A 32 -12.37 -7.45 13.53
C ARG A 32 -12.46 -8.97 13.68
N SER A 33 -13.30 -9.60 12.86
CA SER A 33 -13.30 -11.05 12.73
C SER A 33 -12.02 -11.51 12.01
N MET A 34 -11.63 -12.77 12.22
CA MET A 34 -10.47 -13.35 11.54
C MET A 34 -10.57 -13.23 10.01
N ASN A 35 -11.75 -13.49 9.45
CA ASN A 35 -11.98 -13.36 8.02
C ASN A 35 -11.88 -11.91 7.55
N ALA A 36 -12.43 -10.96 8.32
CA ALA A 36 -12.35 -9.54 7.98
C ALA A 36 -10.90 -9.02 8.03
N GLU A 37 -10.08 -9.49 8.96
CA GLU A 37 -8.65 -9.17 9.02
C GLU A 37 -7.89 -9.75 7.82
N ILE A 38 -8.18 -11.00 7.44
CA ILE A 38 -7.56 -11.63 6.26
C ILE A 38 -7.91 -10.86 4.98
N VAL A 39 -9.19 -10.54 4.79
CA VAL A 39 -9.66 -9.78 3.62
C VAL A 39 -9.00 -8.41 3.59
N ALA A 40 -9.03 -7.65 4.69
CA ALA A 40 -8.43 -6.32 4.73
C ALA A 40 -6.92 -6.32 4.44
N ARG A 41 -6.18 -7.34 4.90
CA ARG A 41 -4.76 -7.48 4.57
C ARG A 41 -4.52 -7.81 3.10
N LEU A 42 -5.35 -8.68 2.53
CA LEU A 42 -5.27 -9.02 1.11
C LEU A 42 -5.59 -7.81 0.25
N GLU A 43 -6.69 -7.09 0.52
CA GLU A 43 -7.05 -5.84 -0.17
C GLU A 43 -5.90 -4.84 -0.12
N LYS A 44 -5.35 -4.60 1.08
CA LYS A 44 -4.20 -3.70 1.23
C LYS A 44 -2.98 -4.14 0.42
N SER A 45 -2.71 -5.45 0.32
CA SER A 45 -1.58 -5.94 -0.46
C SER A 45 -1.70 -5.62 -1.95
N PHE A 46 -2.92 -5.50 -2.49
CA PHE A 46 -3.17 -5.07 -3.87
C PHE A 46 -3.19 -3.54 -4.02
N GLU A 47 -3.47 -2.78 -2.96
CA GLU A 47 -3.35 -1.30 -2.97
C GLU A 47 -1.89 -0.83 -2.95
N ASP A 48 -1.02 -1.58 -2.26
CA ASP A 48 0.41 -1.33 -2.18
C ASP A 48 1.17 -1.79 -3.45
N GLU A 49 0.51 -2.48 -4.40
CA GLU A 49 0.99 -2.75 -5.76
C GLU A 49 0.89 -1.53 -6.70
N LYS A 50 1.00 -0.30 -6.18
CA LYS A 50 1.38 0.82 -7.05
C LYS A 50 2.76 0.51 -7.62
N PRO A 51 2.95 0.62 -8.95
CA PRO A 51 4.20 0.21 -9.56
C PRO A 51 5.36 0.97 -8.91
N PRO A 52 6.55 0.34 -8.75
CA PRO A 52 7.75 1.00 -8.24
C PRO A 52 8.22 2.18 -9.12
N THR A 53 7.48 2.54 -10.16
CA THR A 53 7.74 3.67 -11.06
C THR A 53 7.36 5.03 -10.47
N GLN A 54 6.75 5.09 -9.27
CA GLN A 54 6.59 6.36 -8.55
C GLN A 54 7.70 6.60 -7.51
N TYR A 55 8.89 6.03 -7.70
CA TYR A 55 10.11 6.62 -7.16
C TYR A 55 10.67 7.56 -8.22
N VAL A 56 10.38 8.86 -8.11
CA VAL A 56 11.25 9.85 -8.76
C VAL A 56 12.62 9.62 -8.15
N ASP A 57 13.61 9.25 -8.96
CA ASP A 57 15.00 9.17 -8.48
C ASP A 57 15.33 10.51 -7.82
N ILE A 58 15.48 10.48 -6.50
CA ILE A 58 15.65 11.68 -5.67
C ILE A 58 16.89 12.44 -6.15
N SER A 59 17.91 11.72 -6.64
CA SER A 59 19.12 12.30 -7.21
C SER A 59 18.80 13.13 -8.46
N LYS A 60 17.91 12.63 -9.33
CA LYS A 60 17.48 13.31 -10.55
C LYS A 60 16.61 14.54 -10.24
N ALA A 61 15.69 14.41 -9.28
CA ALA A 61 14.86 15.53 -8.83
C ALA A 61 15.71 16.65 -8.20
N LEU A 62 16.68 16.29 -7.34
CA LEU A 62 17.60 17.25 -6.74
C LEU A 62 18.49 17.93 -7.78
N GLY A 63 18.96 17.20 -8.80
CA GLY A 63 19.73 17.75 -9.90
C GLY A 63 18.96 18.83 -10.67
N MET A 64 17.70 18.55 -11.03
CA MET A 64 16.83 19.52 -11.72
C MET A 64 16.58 20.77 -10.89
N ILE A 65 16.31 20.60 -9.58
CA ILE A 65 16.11 21.74 -8.67
C ILE A 65 17.39 22.57 -8.53
N PHE A 66 18.56 21.93 -8.50
CA PHE A 66 19.83 22.63 -8.38
C PHE A 66 20.15 23.47 -9.62
N GLU A 67 19.93 22.95 -10.82
CA GLU A 67 20.10 23.70 -12.07
C GLU A 67 19.19 24.93 -12.12
N GLU A 68 17.91 24.77 -11.79
CA GLU A 68 16.94 25.88 -11.73
C GLU A 68 17.38 26.98 -10.75
N ILE A 69 17.89 26.61 -9.57
CA ILE A 69 18.40 27.57 -8.57
C ILE A 69 19.64 28.32 -9.09
N GLN A 70 20.53 27.66 -9.83
CA GLN A 70 21.72 28.29 -10.41
C GLN A 70 21.34 29.31 -11.48
N ASP A 71 20.40 28.96 -12.36
CA ASP A 71 19.92 29.86 -13.41
C ASP A 71 19.22 31.10 -12.84
N LEU A 72 18.42 30.93 -11.79
CA LEU A 72 17.78 32.03 -11.08
C LEU A 72 18.77 32.96 -10.38
N LYS A 73 19.87 32.44 -9.85
CA LYS A 73 20.95 33.26 -9.26
C LYS A 73 21.67 34.07 -10.34
N LYS A 74 21.99 33.44 -11.47
CA LYS A 74 22.70 34.08 -12.59
C LYS A 74 21.92 35.24 -13.22
N ASN A 75 20.59 35.15 -13.25
CA ASN A 75 19.72 36.21 -13.77
C ASN A 75 19.50 37.37 -12.80
N LYS A 76 19.82 37.22 -11.50
CA LYS A 76 19.77 38.33 -10.53
C LYS A 76 21.05 39.17 -10.45
N GLU A 77 22.14 38.70 -11.07
CA GLU A 77 23.43 39.41 -11.12
C GLU A 77 23.66 40.22 -12.41
N LYS A 78 22.65 40.31 -13.28
CA LYS A 78 22.60 41.21 -14.45
C LYS A 78 21.60 42.34 -14.19
#